data_AF-A0A6G2BDU9-F1
#
_entry.id   AF-A0A6G2BDU9-F1
#
_cell.length_a   1.000
_cell.length_b   1.000
_cell.length_c   1.000
_cell.angle_alpha   90.00
_cell.angle_beta   90.00
_cell.angle_gamma   90.00
#
_symmetry.space_group_name_H-M   'P 1'
#
loop_
_entity.id
_entity.type
_entity.pdbx_description
1 polymer ?
#
loop_
_entity_poly.entity_id
_entity_poly.type
_entity_poly.pdbx_seq_one_letter_code
_entity_poly.pdbx_strand_id
1 'polypeptide(L)'
;MEQQPTPLRDVARNPDAYVRYLQDVQRVVLDLEHNLATLAREVRVHCRGTHVEGDRRYHAYLRARPVENALADALRNLTKTAKRLEEAGVRRREHDDKVKAVAAQRQQKALAAGPAAPQLKAVPGQGAPSASAPTSVYDLGKERSA
;
A
#
# COMPACT_ATOMS: atom_id res chain seq x y z
N MET A 1 12.95 -10.39 30.93
CA MET A 1 12.41 -9.30 30.09
C MET A 1 11.18 -9.84 29.38
N GLU A 2 10.01 -9.66 29.97
CA GLU A 2 8.75 -9.98 29.31
C GLU A 2 8.57 -9.03 28.13
N GLN A 3 8.54 -9.58 26.92
CA GLN A 3 8.17 -8.82 25.73
C GLN A 3 6.68 -8.55 25.85
N GLN A 4 6.28 -7.33 26.17
CA GLN A 4 4.87 -6.96 26.01
C GLN A 4 4.51 -7.15 24.53
N PRO A 5 3.47 -7.94 24.20
CA PRO A 5 2.99 -8.01 22.83
C PRO A 5 2.54 -6.60 22.45
N THR A 6 3.25 -5.97 21.52
CA THR A 6 2.84 -4.67 21.02
C THR A 6 1.56 -4.88 20.21
N PRO A 7 0.38 -4.41 20.66
CA PRO A 7 -0.91 -4.80 20.07
C PRO A 7 -1.00 -4.45 18.57
N LEU A 8 -0.29 -3.41 18.14
CA LEU A 8 -0.23 -3.01 16.74
C LEU A 8 0.56 -3.98 15.85
N ARG A 9 1.44 -4.79 16.42
CA ARG A 9 2.19 -5.81 15.67
C ARG A 9 1.28 -6.94 15.21
N ASP A 10 0.31 -7.32 16.03
CA ASP A 10 -0.69 -8.33 15.68
C ASP A 10 -1.69 -7.77 14.66
N VAL A 11 -2.09 -6.51 14.82
CA VAL A 11 -2.89 -5.77 13.81
C VAL A 11 -2.16 -5.72 12.46
N ALA A 12 -0.86 -5.43 12.44
CA ALA A 12 -0.10 -5.34 11.19
C ALA A 12 0.03 -6.68 10.45
N ARG A 13 0.09 -7.80 11.20
CA ARG A 13 0.20 -9.15 10.64
C ARG A 13 -1.10 -9.62 10.00
N ASN A 14 -2.25 -9.21 10.54
CA ASN A 14 -3.56 -9.63 10.07
C ASN A 14 -4.23 -8.55 9.20
N PRO A 15 -4.45 -8.79 7.88
CA PRO A 15 -5.03 -7.79 6.98
C PRO A 15 -6.44 -7.35 7.39
N ASP A 16 -7.26 -8.23 7.95
CA ASP A 16 -8.61 -7.88 8.39
C ASP A 16 -8.59 -7.04 9.67
N ALA A 17 -7.70 -7.38 10.60
CA ALA A 17 -7.49 -6.59 11.81
C ALA A 17 -6.97 -5.18 11.46
N TYR A 18 -6.05 -5.09 10.50
CA TYR A 18 -5.53 -3.82 9.97
C TYR A 18 -6.65 -2.94 9.41
N VAL A 19 -7.53 -3.49 8.57
CA VAL A 19 -8.63 -2.71 7.98
C VAL A 19 -9.61 -2.25 9.05
N ARG A 20 -10.00 -3.12 10.00
CA ARG A 20 -10.89 -2.74 11.11
C ARG A 20 -10.28 -1.61 11.95
N TYR A 21 -8.99 -1.74 12.30
CA TYR A 21 -8.28 -0.71 13.04
C TYR A 21 -8.28 0.63 12.29
N LEU A 22 -8.00 0.64 10.99
CA LEU A 22 -8.04 1.88 10.19
C LEU A 22 -9.45 2.48 10.09
N GLN A 23 -10.49 1.65 10.01
CA GLN A 23 -11.88 2.12 10.01
C GLN A 23 -12.25 2.79 11.34
N ASP A 24 -11.80 2.22 12.46
CA ASP A 24 -12.04 2.82 13.78
C ASP A 24 -11.29 4.16 13.92
N VAL A 25 -10.04 4.23 13.45
CA VAL A 25 -9.30 5.51 13.40
C VAL A 25 -9.99 6.51 12.46
N GLN A 26 -10.49 6.07 11.30
CA GLN A 26 -11.22 6.92 10.36
C GLN A 26 -12.47 7.53 11.00
N ARG A 27 -13.23 6.75 11.78
CA ARG A 27 -14.40 7.25 12.54
C ARG A 27 -14.00 8.37 13.49
N VAL A 28 -12.95 8.17 14.28
CA VAL A 28 -12.44 9.21 15.19
C VAL A 28 -12.03 10.47 14.44
N VAL A 29 -11.36 10.33 13.28
CA VAL A 29 -10.97 11.46 12.44
C VAL A 29 -12.20 12.23 11.92
N LEU A 30 -13.25 11.53 11.49
CA LEU A 30 -14.49 12.14 11.03
C LEU A 30 -15.27 12.83 12.15
N ASP A 31 -15.27 12.25 13.35
CA ASP A 31 -15.88 12.88 14.53
C ASP A 31 -15.13 14.16 14.92
N LEU A 32 -13.79 14.14 14.85
CA LEU A 32 -12.95 15.32 15.06
C LEU A 32 -13.21 16.39 13.99
N GLU A 33 -13.37 15.99 12.72
CA GLU A 33 -13.75 16.89 11.63
C GLU A 33 -15.08 17.57 11.92
N HIS A 34 -16.09 16.81 12.37
CA HIS A 34 -17.40 17.35 12.72
C HIS A 34 -17.32 18.37 13.88
N ASN A 35 -16.58 18.03 14.94
CA ASN A 35 -16.38 18.92 16.08
C ASN A 35 -15.64 20.20 15.69
N LEU A 36 -14.57 20.09 14.89
CA LEU A 36 -13.84 21.25 14.39
C LEU A 36 -14.66 22.10 13.42
N ALA A 37 -15.53 21.49 12.62
CA ALA A 37 -16.41 22.24 11.73
C ALA A 37 -17.43 23.08 12.52
N THR A 38 -17.92 22.55 13.64
CA THR A 38 -18.76 23.28 14.57
C THR A 38 -17.99 24.40 15.25
N LEU A 39 -16.79 24.11 15.78
CA LEU A 39 -15.92 25.13 16.37
C LEU A 39 -15.58 26.25 15.38
N ALA A 40 -15.31 25.93 14.10
CA ALA A 40 -15.02 26.93 13.08
C ALA A 40 -16.19 27.89 12.84
N ARG A 41 -17.44 27.41 12.94
CA ARG A 41 -18.63 28.28 12.86
C ARG A 41 -18.69 29.21 14.07
N GLU A 42 -18.52 28.68 15.27
CA GLU A 42 -18.54 29.48 16.51
C GLU A 42 -17.42 30.53 16.54
N VAL A 43 -16.19 30.14 16.18
CA VAL A 43 -15.04 31.04 16.08
C VAL A 43 -15.29 32.14 15.05
N ARG A 44 -15.87 31.81 13.90
CA ARG A 44 -16.21 32.82 12.89
C ARG A 44 -17.23 33.82 13.43
N VAL A 45 -18.27 33.38 14.13
CA VAL A 45 -19.27 34.26 14.72
C VAL A 45 -18.64 35.13 15.80
N HIS A 46 -17.89 34.52 16.72
CA HIS A 46 -17.25 35.22 17.83
C HIS A 46 -16.21 36.22 17.33
N CYS A 47 -15.17 35.77 16.61
CA CYS A 47 -14.06 36.63 16.21
C CYS A 47 -14.46 37.76 15.28
N ARG A 48 -15.45 37.56 14.40
CA ARG A 48 -15.96 38.64 13.55
C ARG A 48 -16.91 39.58 14.29
N GLY A 49 -17.54 39.11 15.37
CA GLY A 49 -18.40 39.92 16.25
C GLY A 49 -17.64 40.71 17.31
N THR A 50 -16.38 40.35 17.59
CA THR A 50 -15.52 41.05 18.56
C THR A 50 -14.95 42.33 17.95
N HIS A 51 -15.67 43.43 18.15
CA HIS A 51 -15.28 44.77 17.73
C HIS A 51 -14.52 45.51 18.84
N VAL A 52 -13.55 46.32 18.42
CA VAL A 52 -12.81 47.28 19.24
C VAL A 52 -13.31 48.69 18.89
N GLU A 53 -13.26 49.62 19.84
CA GLU A 53 -13.64 51.01 19.60
C GLU A 53 -12.89 51.60 18.38
N GLY A 54 -13.64 52.24 17.49
CA GLY A 54 -13.11 52.76 16.21
C GLY A 54 -13.11 51.74 15.05
N ASP A 55 -13.48 50.48 15.28
CA ASP A 55 -13.53 49.49 14.20
C ASP A 55 -14.69 49.74 13.21
N ARG A 56 -14.32 49.82 11.94
CA ARG A 56 -15.20 49.43 10.83
C ARG A 56 -15.37 47.90 10.81
N ARG A 57 -16.52 47.43 10.31
CA ARG A 57 -16.85 45.99 10.15
C ARG A 57 -15.73 45.14 9.52
N TYR A 58 -14.97 45.72 8.58
CA TYR A 58 -13.88 45.02 7.90
C TYR A 58 -12.64 44.76 8.78
N HIS A 59 -12.39 45.57 9.81
CA HIS A 59 -11.21 45.38 10.69
C HIS A 59 -11.35 44.12 11.55
N ALA A 60 -12.52 43.89 12.15
CA ALA A 60 -12.80 42.65 12.89
C ALA A 60 -12.70 41.42 11.98
N TYR A 61 -13.21 41.50 10.75
CA TYR A 61 -13.04 40.45 9.74
C TYR A 61 -11.56 40.14 9.49
N LEU A 62 -10.73 41.15 9.20
CA LEU A 62 -9.30 40.95 8.92
C LEU A 62 -8.56 40.29 10.08
N ARG A 63 -8.86 40.66 11.32
CA ARG A 63 -8.26 40.04 12.51
C ARG A 63 -8.71 38.59 12.71
N ALA A 64 -9.93 38.24 12.31
CA ALA A 64 -10.43 36.88 12.39
C ALA A 64 -9.82 35.95 11.34
N ARG A 65 -9.42 36.47 10.16
CA ARG A 65 -8.96 35.64 9.02
C ARG A 65 -7.83 34.64 9.34
N PRO A 66 -6.77 34.98 10.09
CA PRO A 66 -5.69 34.03 10.37
C PRO A 66 -6.20 32.80 11.13
N VAL A 67 -7.09 33.00 12.10
CA VAL A 67 -7.69 31.91 12.89
C VAL A 67 -8.62 31.08 12.02
N GLU A 68 -9.48 31.72 11.23
CA GLU A 68 -10.39 31.05 10.31
C GLU A 68 -9.64 30.21 9.25
N ASN A 69 -8.57 30.75 8.69
CA ASN A 69 -7.73 30.05 7.72
C ASN A 69 -7.06 28.83 8.37
N ALA A 70 -6.49 28.98 9.58
CA ALA A 70 -5.87 27.86 10.29
C ALA A 70 -6.87 26.71 10.55
N LEU A 71 -8.10 27.03 10.97
CA LEU A 71 -9.16 26.04 11.17
C LEU A 71 -9.61 25.40 9.84
N ALA A 72 -9.76 26.19 8.78
CA ALA A 72 -10.09 25.67 7.46
C ALA A 72 -9.00 24.73 6.94
N ASP A 73 -7.73 25.02 7.19
CA ASP A 73 -6.60 24.18 6.80
C ASP A 73 -6.59 22.87 7.58
N ALA A 74 -6.83 22.93 8.89
CA ALA A 74 -6.96 21.75 9.74
C ALA A 74 -8.09 20.83 9.26
N LEU A 75 -9.27 21.39 8.95
CA LEU A 75 -10.40 20.64 8.40
C LEU A 75 -10.03 19.95 7.08
N ARG A 76 -9.43 20.66 6.13
CA ARG A 76 -8.99 20.06 4.85
C ARG A 76 -7.99 18.92 5.06
N ASN A 77 -7.11 19.04 6.06
CA ASN A 77 -6.14 17.99 6.39
C ASN A 77 -6.80 16.76 7.02
N LEU A 78 -7.82 16.93 7.88
CA LEU A 78 -8.60 15.81 8.43
C LEU A 78 -9.35 15.06 7.34
N THR A 79 -10.07 15.77 6.46
CA THR A 79 -10.78 15.14 5.34
C THR A 79 -9.82 14.33 4.44
N LYS A 80 -8.64 14.89 4.14
CA LYS A 80 -7.58 14.18 3.38
C LYS A 80 -7.04 12.97 4.14
N THR A 81 -6.88 13.08 5.45
CA THR A 81 -6.40 11.99 6.30
C THR A 81 -7.40 10.84 6.32
N ALA A 82 -8.70 11.13 6.52
CA ALA A 82 -9.75 10.13 6.49
C ALA A 82 -9.75 9.34 5.17
N LYS A 83 -9.65 10.04 4.03
CA LYS A 83 -9.56 9.39 2.70
C LYS A 83 -8.31 8.51 2.55
N ARG A 84 -7.16 8.99 3.02
CA ARG A 84 -5.91 8.22 2.94
C ARG A 84 -5.91 6.97 3.80
N LEU A 85 -6.59 7.00 4.95
CA LEU A 85 -6.77 5.82 5.80
C LEU A 85 -7.61 4.74 5.09
N GLU A 86 -8.69 5.15 4.42
CA GLU A 86 -9.50 4.24 3.61
C GLU A 86 -8.68 3.61 2.47
N GLU A 87 -7.95 4.44 1.70
CA GLU A 87 -7.06 3.97 0.63
C GLU A 87 -5.99 3.00 1.15
N ALA A 88 -5.44 3.23 2.35
CA ALA A 88 -4.45 2.34 2.94
C ALA A 88 -5.04 0.96 3.28
N GLY A 89 -6.31 0.90 3.75
CA GLY A 89 -7.02 -0.35 3.98
C GLY A 89 -7.22 -1.15 2.70
N VAL A 90 -7.65 -0.49 1.62
CA VAL A 90 -7.81 -1.10 0.29
C VAL A 90 -6.47 -1.66 -0.22
N ARG A 91 -5.42 -0.85 -0.19
CA ARG A 91 -4.08 -1.27 -0.65
C ARG A 91 -3.52 -2.45 0.14
N ARG A 92 -3.81 -2.56 1.44
CA ARG A 92 -3.36 -3.70 2.26
C ARG A 92 -4.04 -5.01 1.83
N ARG A 93 -5.32 -4.96 1.48
CA ARG A 93 -6.06 -6.13 0.94
C ARG A 93 -5.52 -6.54 -0.42
N GLU A 94 -5.37 -5.59 -1.34
CA GLU A 94 -4.79 -5.85 -2.66
C GLU A 94 -3.39 -6.48 -2.57
N HIS A 95 -2.57 -6.04 -1.62
CA HIS A 95 -1.27 -6.65 -1.36
C HIS A 95 -1.40 -8.12 -0.93
N ASP A 96 -2.33 -8.41 -0.02
CA ASP A 96 -2.56 -9.76 0.49
C ASP A 96 -3.02 -10.72 -0.62
N ASP A 97 -3.94 -10.25 -1.47
CA ASP A 97 -4.46 -11.03 -2.60
C ASP A 97 -3.36 -11.33 -3.63
N LYS A 98 -2.48 -10.35 -3.91
CA LYS A 98 -1.30 -10.55 -4.76
C LYS A 98 -0.34 -11.60 -4.18
N VAL A 99 -0.10 -11.58 -2.87
CA VAL A 99 0.76 -12.56 -2.19
C VAL A 99 0.16 -13.97 -2.28
N LYS A 100 -1.14 -14.12 -2.04
CA LYS A 100 -1.87 -15.39 -2.18
C LYS A 100 -1.79 -15.92 -3.62
N ALA A 101 -1.98 -15.06 -4.61
CA ALA A 101 -1.89 -15.42 -6.02
C ALA A 101 -0.48 -15.92 -6.40
N VAL A 102 0.58 -15.26 -5.93
CA VAL A 102 1.96 -15.69 -6.16
C VAL A 102 2.24 -17.06 -5.50
N ALA A 103 1.74 -17.28 -4.29
CA ALA A 103 1.90 -18.57 -3.61
C ALA A 103 1.21 -19.71 -4.39
N ALA A 104 -0.02 -19.48 -4.85
CA ALA A 104 -0.75 -20.44 -5.68
C ALA A 104 -0.02 -20.72 -7.01
N GLN A 105 0.51 -19.69 -7.67
CA GLN A 105 1.26 -19.85 -8.92
C GLN A 105 2.53 -20.70 -8.70
N ARG A 106 3.24 -20.51 -7.58
CA ARG A 106 4.43 -21.31 -7.25
C ARG A 106 4.08 -22.77 -6.98
N GLN A 107 2.98 -23.03 -6.29
CA GLN A 107 2.50 -24.40 -6.05
C GLN A 107 2.12 -25.08 -7.38
N GLN A 108 1.39 -24.40 -8.25
CA GLN A 108 1.05 -24.92 -9.59
C GLN A 108 2.31 -25.22 -10.42
N LYS A 109 3.31 -24.33 -10.41
CA LYS A 109 4.59 -24.57 -11.10
C LYS A 109 5.37 -25.74 -10.51
N ALA A 110 5.39 -25.90 -9.19
CA ALA A 110 6.07 -27.02 -8.54
C ALA A 110 5.42 -28.36 -8.89
N LEU A 111 4.08 -28.41 -8.95
CA LEU A 111 3.34 -29.59 -9.39
C LEU A 111 3.57 -29.89 -10.88
N ALA A 112 3.62 -28.86 -11.72
CA ALA A 112 3.86 -29.01 -13.16
C ALA A 112 5.31 -29.39 -13.52
N ALA A 113 6.29 -29.09 -12.65
CA ALA A 113 7.69 -29.37 -12.93
C ALA A 113 8.06 -30.86 -12.89
N GLY A 114 7.20 -31.74 -12.34
CA GLY A 114 7.48 -33.17 -12.20
C GLY A 114 8.72 -33.48 -11.33
N PRO A 115 9.00 -34.75 -11.00
CA PRO A 115 10.26 -35.10 -10.33
C PRO A 115 11.42 -34.78 -11.27
N ALA A 116 12.30 -33.86 -10.86
CA ALA A 116 13.51 -33.57 -11.62
C ALA A 116 14.31 -34.87 -11.79
N ALA A 117 14.55 -35.28 -13.03
CA ALA A 117 15.43 -36.40 -13.33
C ALA A 117 16.80 -36.15 -12.67
N PRO A 118 17.38 -37.14 -11.98
CA PRO A 118 18.62 -36.95 -11.24
C PRO A 118 19.71 -36.46 -12.19
N GLN A 119 20.21 -35.24 -11.96
CA GLN A 119 21.32 -34.72 -12.73
C GLN A 119 22.54 -35.59 -12.41
N LEU A 120 22.90 -36.46 -13.36
CA LEU A 120 24.11 -37.28 -13.32
C LEU A 120 25.29 -36.31 -13.21
N LYS A 121 25.91 -36.26 -12.01
CA LYS A 121 27.16 -35.53 -11.82
C LYS A 121 28.21 -36.15 -12.73
N ALA A 122 28.64 -35.39 -13.75
CA ALA A 122 29.78 -35.76 -14.56
C ALA A 122 31.03 -35.82 -13.65
N VAL A 123 31.61 -37.02 -13.54
CA VAL A 123 32.91 -37.25 -12.89
C VAL A 123 34.01 -36.69 -13.80
N PRO A 124 34.96 -35.89 -13.30
CA PRO A 124 36.00 -35.33 -14.15
C PRO A 124 37.14 -36.33 -14.36
N GLY A 125 37.35 -36.71 -15.63
CA GLY A 125 38.66 -37.12 -16.16
C GLY A 125 38.79 -38.58 -16.59
N GLN A 126 38.90 -38.83 -17.91
CA GLN A 126 40.15 -39.13 -18.62
C GLN A 126 39.90 -39.92 -19.92
N GLY A 127 40.44 -39.42 -21.03
CA GLY A 127 40.83 -40.22 -22.22
C GLY A 127 39.78 -40.42 -23.31
N ALA A 128 39.93 -39.70 -24.43
CA ALA A 128 39.28 -40.00 -25.72
C ALA A 128 40.07 -41.13 -26.47
N PRO A 129 39.54 -41.80 -27.52
CA PRO A 129 39.29 -41.12 -28.80
C PRO A 129 38.08 -41.61 -29.65
N SER A 130 37.59 -40.68 -30.49
CA SER A 130 37.00 -40.87 -31.82
C SER A 130 35.70 -41.70 -31.97
N ALA A 131 34.58 -41.01 -32.15
CA ALA A 131 33.65 -41.27 -33.25
C ALA A 131 32.76 -40.04 -33.50
N SER A 132 32.76 -39.59 -34.75
CA SER A 132 32.01 -38.47 -35.30
C SER A 132 30.49 -38.68 -35.19
N ALA A 133 29.77 -37.71 -34.62
CA ALA A 133 28.35 -37.51 -34.88
C ALA A 133 28.03 -36.00 -34.79
N PRO A 134 27.37 -35.42 -35.80
CA PRO A 134 27.30 -33.97 -35.95
C PRO A 134 26.37 -33.28 -34.95
N THR A 135 26.82 -32.10 -34.54
CA THR A 135 26.03 -31.00 -34.01
C THR A 135 24.90 -30.59 -34.95
N SER A 136 23.72 -30.35 -34.40
CA SER A 136 22.59 -29.59 -34.97
C SER A 136 21.54 -30.35 -35.80
N VAL A 137 20.28 -30.14 -35.42
CA VAL A 137 19.02 -30.71 -35.98
C VAL A 137 18.56 -29.94 -37.23
N TYR A 138 19.36 -29.01 -37.77
CA TYR A 138 18.92 -28.12 -38.86
C TYR A 138 19.19 -28.60 -40.29
N ASP A 139 19.70 -29.82 -40.50
CA ASP A 139 19.93 -30.32 -41.86
C ASP A 139 18.81 -31.28 -42.31
N LEU A 140 17.63 -30.70 -42.55
CA LEU A 140 16.53 -31.34 -43.24
C LEU A 140 16.30 -30.63 -44.58
N GLY A 141 16.79 -31.24 -45.65
CA GLY A 141 16.22 -31.08 -46.99
C GLY A 141 17.18 -30.58 -48.05
N LYS A 142 17.71 -31.50 -48.86
CA LYS A 142 17.15 -31.76 -50.19
C LYS A 142 17.84 -32.96 -50.84
N GLU A 143 17.03 -33.69 -51.59
CA GLU A 143 17.29 -34.99 -52.15
C GLU A 143 18.34 -34.99 -53.28
N ARG A 144 18.89 -36.20 -53.47
CA ARG A 144 19.62 -36.69 -54.64
C ARG A 144 18.94 -36.30 -55.96
N SER A 145 19.74 -36.01 -56.98
CA SER A 145 19.69 -36.71 -58.27
C SER A 145 20.98 -36.47 -59.06
N ALA A 146 21.27 -37.44 -59.92
CA ALA A 146 22.48 -37.65 -60.71
C ALA A 146 22.81 -36.53 -61.70
#